data_AF-A9UNS1-F1
#
_entry.id   AF-A9UNS1-F1
#
_cell.length_a   1.000
_cell.length_b   1.000
_cell.length_c   1.000
_cell.angle_alpha   90.00
_cell.angle_beta   90.00
_cell.angle_gamma   90.00
#
_symmetry.space_group_name_H-M   'P 1'
#
loop_
_entity.id
_entity.type
_entity.pdbx_description
1 polymer ?
#
loop_
_entity_poly.entity_id
_entity_poly.type
_entity_poly.pdbx_seq_one_letter_code
_entity_poly.pdbx_strand_id
1 'polypeptide(L)'
;MAEQVELEEIIDEDYEPTSEEIQDYFQVLGLDWDEDQDLRWIARDALKAPLPENWKPCEDTASKEIYYFNFKTGESLWDHPMDGHFIEVYLPC
;
A
#
# COMPACT_ATOMS: atom_id res chain seq x y z
N MET A 1 -24.81 -14.88 1.89
CA MET A 1 -23.64 -15.09 1.02
C MET A 1 -22.85 -13.81 1.15
N ALA A 2 -21.57 -13.86 1.53
CA ALA A 2 -20.76 -12.66 1.54
C ALA A 2 -20.55 -12.27 0.07
N GLU A 3 -21.11 -11.14 -0.33
CA GLU A 3 -20.88 -10.58 -1.66
C GLU A 3 -19.61 -9.73 -1.55
N GLN A 4 -18.51 -10.18 -2.14
CA GLN A 4 -17.31 -9.38 -2.26
C GLN A 4 -17.33 -8.69 -3.62
N VAL A 5 -17.00 -7.41 -3.65
CA VAL A 5 -16.91 -6.62 -4.88
C VAL A 5 -15.44 -6.39 -5.18
N GLU A 6 -14.95 -6.97 -6.28
CA GLU A 6 -13.64 -6.61 -6.83
C GLU A 6 -13.69 -5.15 -7.30
N LEU A 7 -12.85 -4.31 -6.74
CA LEU A 7 -12.63 -2.93 -7.17
C LEU A 7 -11.47 -2.90 -8.17
N GLU A 8 -11.57 -2.07 -9.19
CA GLU A 8 -10.43 -1.75 -10.06
C GLU A 8 -9.62 -0.66 -9.36
N GLU A 9 -8.33 -0.94 -9.12
CA GLU A 9 -7.43 0.08 -8.61
C GLU A 9 -7.12 1.07 -9.74
N ILE A 10 -7.73 2.24 -9.68
CA ILE A 10 -7.44 3.35 -10.57
C ILE A 10 -6.43 4.22 -9.85
N ILE A 11 -5.15 3.87 -9.95
CA ILE A 11 -4.08 4.79 -9.57
C ILE A 11 -3.97 5.78 -10.71
N ASP A 12 -4.48 6.99 -10.49
CA ASP A 12 -4.22 8.09 -11.42
C ASP A 12 -2.70 8.24 -11.54
N GLU A 13 -2.15 8.17 -12.77
CA GLU A 13 -0.71 8.34 -13.02
C GLU A 13 -0.19 9.70 -12.51
N ASP A 14 -1.10 10.65 -12.31
CA ASP A 14 -0.86 11.99 -11.77
C ASP A 14 -1.10 12.09 -10.25
N TYR A 15 -1.48 11.00 -9.57
CA TYR A 15 -1.69 11.01 -8.12
C TYR A 15 -0.37 11.35 -7.42
N GLU A 16 -0.26 12.55 -6.86
CA GLU A 16 0.87 12.98 -6.06
C GLU A 16 0.54 12.79 -4.58
N PRO A 17 1.16 11.81 -3.89
CA PRO A 17 0.92 11.62 -2.47
C PRO A 17 1.34 12.87 -1.71
N THR A 18 0.48 13.29 -0.80
CA THR A 18 0.70 14.46 0.04
C THR A 18 1.80 14.21 1.07
N SER A 19 2.41 15.28 1.56
CA SER A 19 3.41 15.17 2.64
C SER A 19 2.86 14.45 3.88
N GLU A 20 1.56 14.58 4.16
CA GLU A 20 0.89 13.89 5.27
C GLU A 20 0.84 12.37 5.06
N GLU A 21 0.49 11.90 3.85
CA GLU A 21 0.48 10.47 3.53
C GLU A 21 1.88 9.88 3.59
N ILE A 22 2.88 10.60 3.06
CA ILE A 22 4.29 10.22 3.17
C ILE A 22 4.70 10.14 4.65
N GLN A 23 4.25 11.08 5.48
CA GLN A 23 4.58 11.12 6.91
C GLN A 23 3.90 9.99 7.71
N ASP A 24 2.65 9.67 7.40
CA ASP A 24 1.94 8.53 8.01
C ASP A 24 2.65 7.22 7.67
N TYR A 25 3.04 7.07 6.40
CA TYR A 25 3.80 5.92 5.93
C TYR A 25 5.16 5.79 6.64
N PHE A 26 5.83 6.91 6.93
CA PHE A 26 7.04 6.92 7.76
C PHE A 26 6.79 6.37 9.16
N GLN A 27 5.67 6.73 9.80
CA GLN A 27 5.31 6.20 11.12
C GLN A 27 5.06 4.70 11.06
N VAL A 28 4.42 4.20 10.00
CA VAL A 28 4.19 2.77 9.78
C VAL A 28 5.52 2.01 9.64
N LEU A 29 6.47 2.58 8.91
CA LEU A 29 7.81 2.02 8.76
C LEU A 29 8.68 2.15 10.02
N GLY A 30 8.26 2.95 11.00
CA GLY A 30 9.06 3.29 12.17
C GLY A 30 10.26 4.19 11.85
N LEU A 31 10.17 4.96 10.76
CA LEU A 31 11.17 5.92 10.30
C LEU A 31 10.89 7.32 10.84
N ASP A 32 11.95 8.07 11.10
CA ASP A 32 11.85 9.44 11.59
C ASP A 32 11.80 10.41 10.41
N TRP A 33 10.76 11.26 10.34
CA TRP A 33 10.58 12.21 9.23
C TRP A 33 11.79 13.13 9.03
N ASP A 34 12.51 13.47 10.10
CA ASP A 34 13.67 14.38 10.07
C ASP A 34 15.00 13.67 9.87
N GLU A 35 15.18 12.47 10.44
CA GLU A 35 16.43 11.69 10.31
C GLU A 35 16.49 10.97 8.95
N ASP A 36 15.36 10.45 8.49
CA ASP A 36 15.24 9.62 7.30
C ASP A 36 14.75 10.42 6.08
N GLN A 37 15.22 11.68 5.91
CA GLN A 37 14.79 12.51 4.77
C GLN A 37 15.11 11.87 3.42
N ASP A 38 16.21 11.11 3.37
CA ASP A 38 16.63 10.31 2.22
C ASP A 38 15.71 9.12 1.95
N LEU A 39 14.77 8.78 2.83
CA LEU A 39 13.77 7.74 2.60
C LEU A 39 12.42 8.30 2.14
N ARG A 40 12.27 9.64 2.05
CA ARG A 40 10.98 10.28 1.68
C ARG A 40 10.55 9.94 0.27
N TRP A 41 11.53 9.82 -0.64
CA TRP A 41 11.26 9.40 -2.01
C TRP A 41 10.73 7.98 -2.07
N ILE A 42 11.07 7.11 -1.11
CA ILE A 42 10.62 5.73 -1.05
C ILE A 42 9.17 5.67 -0.62
N ALA A 43 8.78 6.36 0.45
CA ALA A 43 7.39 6.43 0.85
C ALA A 43 6.51 7.03 -0.26
N ARG A 44 7.02 8.05 -0.96
CA ARG A 44 6.37 8.56 -2.17
C ARG A 44 6.27 7.50 -3.27
N ASP A 45 7.35 6.78 -3.55
CA ASP A 45 7.38 5.75 -4.58
C ASP A 45 6.46 4.58 -4.22
N ALA A 46 6.36 4.25 -2.94
CA ALA A 46 5.51 3.21 -2.38
C ALA A 46 4.02 3.54 -2.50
N LEU A 47 3.64 4.78 -2.15
CA LEU A 47 2.28 5.27 -2.34
C LEU A 47 1.90 5.41 -3.82
N LYS A 48 2.89 5.58 -4.70
CA LYS A 48 2.72 5.59 -6.16
C LYS A 48 2.87 4.21 -6.81
N ALA A 49 3.32 3.21 -6.05
CA ALA A 49 3.69 1.94 -6.62
C ALA A 49 2.40 1.25 -7.05
N PRO A 50 2.29 0.85 -8.33
CA PRO A 50 1.13 0.11 -8.75
C PRO A 50 1.03 -1.20 -8.01
N LEU A 51 -0.19 -1.60 -7.64
CA LEU A 51 -0.42 -2.97 -7.19
C LEU A 51 0.18 -3.93 -8.22
N PRO A 52 0.82 -5.02 -7.77
CA PRO A 52 1.25 -6.05 -8.70
C PRO A 52 0.02 -6.58 -9.45
N GLU A 53 0.21 -7.00 -10.70
CA GLU A 53 -0.87 -7.51 -11.60
C GLU A 53 -1.81 -8.56 -10.98
N ASN A 54 -1.34 -9.23 -9.91
CA ASN A 54 -2.02 -10.32 -9.23
C ASN A 54 -2.81 -9.85 -7.99
N TRP A 55 -2.67 -8.61 -7.56
CA TRP A 55 -3.40 -8.05 -6.44
C TRP A 55 -4.54 -7.17 -6.94
N LYS A 56 -5.68 -7.23 -6.26
CA LYS A 56 -6.76 -6.27 -6.47
C LYS A 56 -7.41 -5.87 -5.14
N PRO A 57 -7.85 -4.62 -5.01
CA PRO A 57 -8.69 -4.22 -3.90
C PRO A 57 -10.06 -4.91 -4.01
N CYS A 58 -10.53 -5.46 -2.91
CA CYS A 58 -11.84 -6.07 -2.76
C CYS A 58 -12.56 -5.36 -1.62
N GLU A 59 -13.79 -4.92 -1.86
CA GLU A 59 -14.67 -4.43 -0.81
C GLU A 59 -15.56 -5.58 -0.32
N ASP A 60 -15.55 -5.83 0.98
CA ASP A 60 -16.56 -6.68 1.59
C ASP A 60 -17.86 -5.88 1.76
N THR A 61 -18.93 -6.29 1.09
CA THR A 61 -20.22 -5.56 1.16
C THR A 61 -20.89 -5.65 2.53
N ALA A 62 -20.51 -6.62 3.37
CA ALA A 62 -21.09 -6.79 4.69
C ALA A 62 -20.45 -5.85 5.72
N SER A 63 -19.13 -5.70 5.70
CA SER A 63 -18.39 -4.79 6.59
C SER A 63 -18.15 -3.41 6.00
N LYS A 64 -18.28 -3.24 4.68
CA LYS A 64 -17.83 -2.05 3.93
C LYS A 64 -16.33 -1.76 4.10
N GLU A 65 -15.55 -2.81 4.32
CA GLU A 65 -14.10 -2.73 4.48
C GLU A 65 -13.42 -3.08 3.16
N ILE A 66 -12.38 -2.31 2.81
CA ILE A 66 -11.55 -2.57 1.64
C ILE A 66 -10.31 -3.33 2.10
N TYR A 67 -10.00 -4.42 1.41
CA TYR A 67 -8.79 -5.20 1.62
C TYR A 67 -8.19 -5.59 0.27
N TYR A 68 -6.89 -5.88 0.23
CA TYR A 68 -6.17 -6.28 -0.97
C TYR A 68 -6.11 -7.80 -1.05
N PHE A 69 -6.54 -8.38 -2.17
CA PHE A 69 -6.51 -9.84 -2.38
C PHE A 69 -5.58 -10.21 -3.53
N ASN A 70 -4.70 -11.17 -3.29
CA ASN A 70 -3.79 -11.75 -4.26
C ASN A 70 -4.43 -12.95 -4.95
N PHE A 71 -4.79 -12.80 -6.22
CA PHE A 71 -5.38 -13.85 -7.04
C PHE A 71 -4.39 -14.95 -7.43
N LYS A 72 -3.08 -14.71 -7.30
CA LYS A 72 -2.04 -15.69 -7.63
C LYS A 72 -1.67 -16.57 -6.44
N THR A 73 -1.51 -16.01 -5.25
CA THR A 73 -1.16 -16.77 -4.04
C THR A 73 -2.38 -17.14 -3.18
N GLY A 74 -3.49 -16.43 -3.35
CA GLY A 74 -4.69 -16.57 -2.51
C GLY A 74 -4.58 -15.85 -1.16
N GLU A 75 -3.60 -14.95 -1.02
CA GLU A 75 -3.40 -14.17 0.20
C GLU A 75 -4.27 -12.91 0.25
N SER A 76 -4.72 -12.54 1.43
CA SER A 76 -5.46 -11.30 1.68
C SER A 76 -4.69 -10.43 2.65
N LEU A 77 -4.50 -9.15 2.33
CA LEU A 77 -3.86 -8.16 3.17
C LEU A 77 -4.79 -6.97 3.40
N TRP A 78 -4.63 -6.35 4.56
CA TRP A 78 -5.28 -5.08 4.88
C TRP A 78 -4.42 -3.90 4.40
N ASP A 79 -3.10 -4.08 4.49
CA ASP A 79 -2.08 -3.14 4.02
C ASP A 79 -1.66 -3.42 2.57
N HIS A 80 -0.97 -2.46 1.96
CA HIS A 80 -0.59 -2.56 0.56
C HIS A 80 0.55 -3.59 0.41
N PRO A 81 0.45 -4.55 -0.53
CA PRO A 81 1.39 -5.67 -0.63
C PRO A 81 2.82 -5.25 -0.96
N MET A 82 3.03 -4.06 -1.52
CA MET A 82 4.37 -3.54 -1.75
C MET A 82 5.02 -2.99 -0.47
N ASP A 83 4.24 -2.70 0.58
CA ASP A 83 4.77 -2.15 1.84
C ASP A 83 5.82 -3.08 2.45
N GLY A 84 5.55 -4.39 2.42
CA GLY A 84 6.51 -5.42 2.85
C GLY A 84 7.81 -5.41 2.05
N HIS A 85 7.74 -5.12 0.74
CA HIS A 85 8.92 -5.02 -0.11
C HIS A 85 9.74 -3.76 0.18
N PHE A 86 9.07 -2.62 0.46
CA PHE A 86 9.76 -1.41 0.90
C PHE A 86 10.43 -1.62 2.26
N ILE A 87 9.76 -2.26 3.21
CA ILE A 87 10.36 -2.61 4.50
C ILE A 87 11.60 -3.49 4.30
N GLU A 88 11.51 -4.56 3.52
CA GLU A 88 12.64 -5.49 3.32
C GLU A 88 13.82 -4.85 2.58
N VAL A 89 13.56 -3.99 1.60
CA VAL A 89 14.62 -3.33 0.80
C VAL A 89 15.32 -2.22 1.57
N TYR A 90 14.59 -1.47 2.41
CA TYR A 90 15.10 -0.23 3.01
C TYR A 90 15.39 -0.32 4.51
N LEU A 91 14.89 -1.34 5.20
CA LEU A 91 15.25 -1.66 6.58
C LEU A 91 16.02 -2.99 6.66
N PRO A 92 17.25 -3.07 6.11
CA PRO A 92 18.11 -4.21 6.40
C PRO A 92 18.47 -4.19 7.90
N CYS A 93 18.16 -5.29 8.58
CA CYS A 93 18.43 -5.54 9.99
C CYS A 93 19.88 -5.27 10.41
#